data_AF-A0A950TPK3-F1
#
_entry.id   AF-A0A950TPK3-F1
#
_cell.length_a   1.000
_cell.length_b   1.000
_cell.length_c   1.000
_cell.angle_alpha   90.00
_cell.angle_beta   90.00
_cell.angle_gamma   90.00
#
_symmetry.space_group_name_H-M   'P 1'
#
loop_
_entity.id
_entity.type
_entity.pdbx_description
1 polymer ?
#
loop_
_entity_poly.entity_id
_entity_poly.type
_entity_poly.pdbx_seq_one_letter_code
_entity_poly.pdbx_strand_id
1 'polypeptide(L)'
;MEGFLIAARFLHVSAAIVLAGVFAFERFVADPSFRESGAAPAITGRLRRRLAWLAWTSLALALGSGAAWLIAVAAGMSGKPLGTVLSQGTVPIVLTRTQFGQDWLLRFALAVLLSFCLLGRGRTEWRISGAIRWTALLLAAAMLASLAWAGHGAATPGPAGGLHLAADFLHLLAAGFWLGTLPSLILFLAEASRIGEPNWAAVAAMAIRRYSTLAIASVAVLLIGGVVNTLFLAGTVPALVGTEYGRLLLTKIGLFIAMLMVAAVNLLRLAPRLGVGGATNIVRRSAARLQANARIETVLGFGVVAIVSVLGTLPPGLHAEPGWPFPFRLDFSALPRGSLILLAALALVISICAIAAVAAAAAGHYRRTCAFAVALALCLAVGWAPLRPAVEPAYPTSFYAPAERYTAASVVRGAALYADNCALCHGTDGSGDGPAAAGLSIRPANLTEQHLLARNPGDLFWWISHGMDEGAMPGFA
;
A
#
# COMPACT_ATOMS: atom_id res chain seq x y z
N MET A 1 -11.15 11.37 18.11
CA MET A 1 -11.49 9.93 18.03
C MET A 1 -10.63 9.23 16.97
N GLU A 2 -10.57 9.76 15.75
CA GLU A 2 -9.84 9.17 14.62
C GLU A 2 -8.34 8.94 14.89
N GLY A 3 -7.63 9.94 15.44
CA GLY A 3 -6.20 9.78 15.77
C GLY A 3 -5.92 8.63 16.75
N PHE A 4 -6.83 8.38 17.71
CA PHE A 4 -6.71 7.26 18.64
C PHE A 4 -6.91 5.91 17.94
N LEU A 5 -7.91 5.81 17.05
CA LEU A 5 -8.16 4.63 16.22
C LEU A 5 -6.95 4.32 15.32
N ILE A 6 -6.40 5.33 14.65
CA ILE A 6 -5.24 5.20 13.77
C ILE A 6 -4.01 4.73 14.57
N ALA A 7 -3.75 5.32 15.74
CA ALA A 7 -2.63 4.92 16.60
C ALA A 7 -2.76 3.48 17.12
N ALA A 8 -3.97 3.08 17.55
CA ALA A 8 -4.23 1.71 18.01
C ALA A 8 -4.02 0.70 16.87
N ARG A 9 -4.53 1.00 15.66
CA ARG A 9 -4.31 0.17 14.46
C ARG A 9 -2.83 0.07 14.11
N PHE A 10 -2.12 1.19 14.07
CA PHE A 10 -0.68 1.23 13.76
C PHE A 10 0.12 0.35 14.71
N LEU A 11 -0.10 0.51 16.01
CA LEU A 11 0.60 -0.26 17.03
C LEU A 11 0.27 -1.75 16.93
N HIS A 12 -1.00 -2.10 16.71
CA HIS A 12 -1.45 -3.49 16.59
C HIS A 12 -0.86 -4.21 15.37
N VAL A 13 -0.96 -3.58 14.20
CA VAL A 13 -0.43 -4.13 12.94
C VAL A 13 1.09 -4.26 13.04
N SER A 14 1.77 -3.23 13.54
CA SER A 14 3.24 -3.25 13.71
C SER A 14 3.68 -4.36 14.66
N ALA A 15 3.01 -4.50 15.80
CA ALA A 15 3.31 -5.54 16.77
C ALA A 15 3.08 -6.95 16.22
N ALA A 16 1.99 -7.18 15.47
CA ALA A 16 1.72 -8.45 14.82
C ALA A 16 2.76 -8.79 13.74
N ILE A 17 3.18 -7.80 12.94
CA ILE A 17 4.25 -7.95 11.93
C ILE A 17 5.57 -8.36 12.60
N VAL A 18 6.00 -7.66 13.65
CA VAL A 18 7.24 -7.99 14.37
C VAL A 18 7.14 -9.37 15.01
N LEU A 19 6.01 -9.70 15.63
CA LEU A 19 5.81 -10.98 16.29
C LEU A 19 5.94 -12.16 15.32
N ALA A 20 5.23 -12.12 14.18
CA ALA A 20 5.37 -13.13 13.13
C ALA A 20 6.80 -13.18 12.58
N GLY A 21 7.42 -12.01 12.39
CA GLY A 21 8.78 -11.87 11.93
C GLY A 21 9.84 -12.46 12.87
N VAL A 22 9.67 -12.38 14.19
CA VAL A 22 10.59 -13.02 15.15
C VAL A 22 10.62 -14.53 14.94
N PHE A 23 9.45 -15.17 14.87
CA PHE A 23 9.39 -16.62 14.68
C PHE A 23 9.84 -17.06 13.29
N ALA A 24 9.53 -16.28 12.25
CA ALA A 24 10.00 -16.54 10.89
C ALA A 24 11.54 -16.42 10.82
N PHE A 25 12.12 -15.38 11.42
CA PHE A 25 13.56 -15.18 11.47
C PHE A 25 14.26 -16.33 12.19
N GLU A 26 13.76 -16.73 13.35
CA GLU A 26 14.32 -17.87 14.08
C GLU A 26 14.35 -19.14 13.24
N ARG A 27 13.23 -19.44 12.56
CA ARG A 27 13.05 -20.72 11.87
C ARG A 27 13.79 -20.79 10.54
N PHE A 28 13.71 -19.74 9.74
CA PHE A 28 14.22 -19.73 8.36
C PHE A 28 15.64 -19.17 8.25
N VAL A 29 16.06 -18.34 9.21
CA VAL A 29 17.36 -17.64 9.17
C VAL A 29 18.28 -18.10 10.30
N ALA A 30 17.91 -17.87 11.56
CA ALA A 30 18.85 -18.02 12.68
C ALA A 30 19.25 -19.47 12.94
N ASP A 31 18.30 -20.40 13.12
CA ASP A 31 18.66 -21.79 13.46
C ASP A 31 19.48 -22.49 12.38
N PRO A 32 19.10 -22.42 11.09
CA PRO A 32 19.89 -23.08 10.06
C PRO A 32 21.32 -22.51 10.00
N SER A 33 21.48 -21.19 10.15
CA SER A 33 22.80 -20.56 10.20
C SER A 33 23.64 -21.03 11.39
N PHE A 34 23.03 -21.24 12.56
CA PHE A 34 23.75 -21.77 13.71
C PHE A 34 24.16 -23.23 13.56
N ARG A 35 23.28 -24.06 12.96
CA ARG A 35 23.54 -25.48 12.73
C ARG A 35 24.65 -25.71 11.72
N GLU A 36 24.69 -24.93 10.64
CA GLU A 36 25.64 -25.09 9.55
C GLU A 36 27.03 -24.49 9.85
N SER A 37 27.11 -23.41 10.64
CA SER A 37 28.40 -22.76 10.98
C SER A 37 29.03 -23.21 12.31
N GLY A 38 28.35 -24.04 13.10
CA GLY A 38 28.86 -24.45 14.42
C GLY A 38 29.00 -23.26 15.40
N ALA A 39 27.98 -22.40 15.48
CA ALA A 39 28.06 -21.17 16.28
C ALA A 39 28.19 -21.46 17.79
N ALA A 40 29.01 -20.64 18.48
CA ALA A 40 29.25 -20.78 19.91
C ALA A 40 27.95 -20.66 20.74
N PRO A 41 27.72 -21.54 21.74
CA PRO A 41 26.50 -21.54 22.55
C PRO A 41 26.15 -20.18 23.20
N ALA A 42 27.18 -19.38 23.51
CA ALA A 42 27.04 -18.06 24.12
C ALA A 42 26.34 -17.04 23.21
N ILE A 43 26.59 -17.06 21.89
CA ILE A 43 25.91 -16.20 20.90
C ILE A 43 24.44 -16.60 20.83
N THR A 44 24.20 -17.90 20.70
CA THR A 44 22.88 -18.51 20.54
C THR A 44 21.98 -18.20 21.73
N GLY A 45 22.49 -18.30 22.95
CA GLY A 45 21.74 -18.03 24.18
C GLY A 45 21.36 -16.55 24.34
N ARG A 46 22.29 -15.62 24.12
CA ARG A 46 22.02 -14.17 24.23
C ARG A 46 21.03 -13.69 23.19
N LEU A 47 21.20 -14.10 21.92
CA LEU A 47 20.26 -13.76 20.87
C LEU A 47 18.86 -14.30 21.17
N ARG A 48 18.74 -15.59 21.54
CA ARG A 48 17.44 -16.20 21.86
C ARG A 48 16.71 -15.48 22.99
N ARG A 49 17.43 -15.00 24.02
CA ARG A 49 16.83 -14.17 25.08
C ARG A 49 16.30 -12.84 24.56
N ARG A 50 17.06 -12.14 23.70
CA ARG A 50 16.61 -10.87 23.10
C ARG A 50 15.42 -11.06 22.15
N LEU A 51 15.43 -12.12 21.33
CA LEU A 51 14.31 -12.46 20.47
C LEU A 51 13.06 -12.85 21.27
N ALA A 52 13.22 -13.59 22.37
CA ALA A 52 12.11 -13.88 23.28
C ALA A 52 11.54 -12.61 23.94
N TRP A 53 12.39 -11.68 24.36
CA TRP A 53 11.95 -10.39 24.90
C TRP A 53 11.22 -9.56 23.83
N LEU A 54 11.74 -9.53 22.59
CA LEU A 54 11.06 -8.88 21.47
C LEU A 54 9.70 -9.52 21.15
N ALA A 55 9.58 -10.85 21.22
CA ALA A 55 8.31 -11.56 21.04
C ALA A 55 7.32 -11.24 22.17
N TRP A 56 7.75 -11.28 23.43
CA TRP A 56 6.88 -10.95 24.57
C TRP A 56 6.39 -9.51 24.54
N THR A 57 7.28 -8.56 24.26
CA THR A 57 6.91 -7.14 24.13
C THR A 57 5.96 -6.92 22.96
N SER A 58 6.21 -7.54 21.80
CA SER A 58 5.31 -7.47 20.65
C SER A 58 3.94 -8.09 20.94
N LEU A 59 3.89 -9.23 21.63
CA LEU A 59 2.63 -9.86 22.03
C LEU A 59 1.84 -8.97 23.01
N ALA A 60 2.50 -8.40 24.02
CA ALA A 60 1.88 -7.48 24.97
C ALA A 60 1.36 -6.21 24.27
N LEU A 61 2.14 -5.62 23.37
CA LEU A 61 1.73 -4.47 22.57
C LEU A 61 0.56 -4.82 21.65
N ALA A 62 0.53 -6.00 21.03
CA ALA A 62 -0.56 -6.44 20.18
C ALA A 62 -1.87 -6.63 20.97
N LEU A 63 -1.80 -7.21 22.18
CA LEU A 63 -2.95 -7.36 23.08
C LEU A 63 -3.48 -6.00 23.55
N GLY A 64 -2.60 -5.14 24.04
CA GLY A 64 -3.00 -3.81 24.54
C GLY A 64 -3.57 -2.91 23.44
N SER A 65 -2.91 -2.86 22.28
CA SER A 65 -3.39 -2.08 21.13
C SER A 65 -4.63 -2.70 20.48
N GLY A 66 -4.78 -4.03 20.51
CA GLY A 66 -5.99 -4.73 20.05
C GLY A 66 -7.21 -4.40 20.92
N ALA A 67 -7.04 -4.33 22.24
CA ALA A 67 -8.10 -3.88 23.14
C ALA A 67 -8.45 -2.39 22.91
N ALA A 68 -7.44 -1.52 22.75
CA ALA A 68 -7.66 -0.12 22.42
C ALA A 68 -8.41 0.06 21.09
N TRP A 69 -8.07 -0.73 20.06
CA TRP A 69 -8.75 -0.72 18.77
C TRP A 69 -10.21 -1.16 18.89
N LEU A 70 -10.50 -2.22 19.65
CA LEU A 70 -11.87 -2.66 19.93
C LEU A 70 -12.72 -1.55 20.57
N ILE A 71 -12.18 -0.87 21.58
CA ILE A 71 -12.86 0.23 22.27
C ILE A 71 -13.09 1.40 21.29
N ALA A 72 -12.11 1.73 20.46
CA ALA A 72 -12.23 2.79 19.46
C ALA A 72 -13.33 2.51 18.42
N VAL A 73 -13.40 1.27 17.92
CA VAL A 73 -14.45 0.85 16.98
C VAL A 73 -15.82 0.85 17.64
N ALA A 74 -15.94 0.35 18.87
CA ALA A 74 -17.19 0.36 19.62
C ALA A 74 -17.69 1.79 19.90
N ALA A 75 -16.78 2.73 20.19
CA ALA A 75 -17.11 4.14 20.33
C ALA A 75 -17.58 4.75 18.99
N GLY A 76 -16.88 4.45 17.90
CA GLY A 76 -17.25 4.91 16.55
C GLY A 76 -18.64 4.43 16.11
N MET A 77 -18.96 3.15 16.35
CA MET A 77 -20.26 2.58 15.98
C MET A 77 -21.42 3.10 16.83
N SER A 78 -21.18 3.37 18.12
CA SER A 78 -22.23 3.83 19.04
C SER A 78 -22.40 5.35 19.07
N GLY A 79 -21.46 6.11 18.51
CA GLY A 79 -21.42 7.57 18.62
C GLY A 79 -21.15 8.09 20.03
N LYS A 80 -20.74 7.22 20.96
CA LYS A 80 -20.61 7.52 22.40
C LYS A 80 -19.15 7.82 22.80
N PRO A 81 -18.92 8.66 23.83
CA PRO A 81 -17.59 8.86 24.40
C PRO A 81 -16.97 7.57 24.97
N LEU A 82 -15.64 7.43 24.90
CA LEU A 82 -14.90 6.22 25.31
C LEU A 82 -15.25 5.71 26.73
N GLY A 83 -15.40 6.62 27.71
CA GLY A 83 -15.73 6.24 29.09
C GLY A 83 -17.11 5.58 29.23
N THR A 84 -18.07 5.97 28.39
CA THR A 84 -19.43 5.43 28.42
C THR A 84 -19.58 4.10 27.68
N VAL A 85 -18.69 3.82 26.72
CA VAL A 85 -18.68 2.56 25.96
C VAL A 85 -18.38 1.36 26.86
N LEU A 86 -17.50 1.56 27.86
CA LEU A 86 -17.14 0.54 28.85
C LEU A 86 -18.25 0.31 29.89
N SER A 87 -18.95 1.37 30.29
CA SER A 87 -19.97 1.26 31.36
C SER A 87 -21.33 0.76 30.88
N GLN A 88 -21.70 1.01 29.62
CA GLN A 88 -23.04 0.73 29.09
C GLN A 88 -23.15 -0.59 28.30
N GLY A 89 -22.19 -1.52 28.46
CA GLY A 89 -22.27 -2.84 27.83
C GLY A 89 -22.20 -2.83 26.29
N THR A 90 -21.65 -1.77 25.67
CA THR A 90 -21.53 -1.68 24.20
C THR A 90 -20.47 -2.66 23.66
N VAL A 91 -19.39 -2.90 24.41
CA VAL A 91 -18.31 -3.82 24.01
C VAL A 91 -18.79 -5.28 23.83
N PRO A 92 -19.55 -5.89 24.77
CA PRO A 92 -20.14 -7.22 24.56
C PRO A 92 -20.99 -7.34 23.30
N ILE A 93 -21.75 -6.30 22.95
CA ILE A 93 -22.58 -6.29 21.74
C ILE A 93 -21.68 -6.33 20.50
N VAL A 94 -20.67 -5.45 20.43
CA VAL A 94 -19.73 -5.42 19.31
C VAL A 94 -18.99 -6.75 19.19
N LEU A 95 -18.53 -7.34 20.29
CA LEU A 95 -17.82 -8.62 20.30
C LEU A 95 -18.65 -9.78 19.74
N THR A 96 -19.94 -9.85 20.05
CA THR A 96 -20.79 -11.00 19.74
C THR A 96 -21.64 -10.84 18.47
N ARG A 97 -21.98 -9.60 18.11
CA ARG A 97 -22.91 -9.29 17.02
C ARG A 97 -22.25 -8.72 15.77
N THR A 98 -20.92 -8.53 15.76
CA THR A 98 -20.20 -7.99 14.61
C THR A 98 -19.12 -8.94 14.12
N GLN A 99 -18.86 -8.94 12.83
CA GLN A 99 -17.75 -9.68 12.23
C GLN A 99 -16.40 -9.23 12.83
N PHE A 100 -16.23 -7.92 13.02
CA PHE A 100 -15.05 -7.36 13.68
C PHE A 100 -14.80 -7.96 15.08
N GLY A 101 -15.86 -8.12 15.87
CA GLY A 101 -15.81 -8.74 17.18
C GLY A 101 -15.37 -10.20 17.15
N GLN A 102 -15.88 -10.98 16.20
CA GLN A 102 -15.50 -12.38 16.00
C GLN A 102 -14.03 -12.51 15.58
N ASP A 103 -13.56 -11.66 14.66
CA ASP A 103 -12.16 -11.61 14.25
C ASP A 103 -11.23 -11.24 15.42
N TRP A 104 -11.68 -10.32 16.27
CA TRP A 104 -10.95 -9.94 17.48
C TRP A 104 -10.85 -11.11 18.47
N LEU A 105 -11.94 -11.85 18.70
CA LEU A 105 -11.94 -13.03 19.59
C LEU A 105 -11.02 -14.12 19.08
N LEU A 106 -11.00 -14.37 17.76
CA LEU A 106 -10.05 -15.28 17.13
C LEU A 106 -8.61 -14.85 17.42
N ARG A 107 -8.27 -13.57 17.19
CA ARG A 107 -6.92 -13.03 17.45
C ARG A 107 -6.53 -13.14 18.92
N PHE A 108 -7.47 -12.87 19.83
CA PHE A 108 -7.26 -13.01 21.26
C PHE A 108 -6.96 -14.47 21.63
N ALA A 109 -7.73 -15.43 21.11
CA ALA A 109 -7.48 -16.86 21.32
C ALA A 109 -6.11 -17.28 20.78
N LEU A 110 -5.74 -16.85 19.57
CA LEU A 110 -4.42 -17.10 18.98
C LEU A 110 -3.29 -16.51 19.83
N ALA A 111 -3.46 -15.29 20.35
CA ALA A 111 -2.49 -14.64 21.23
C ALA A 111 -2.32 -15.38 22.56
N VAL A 112 -3.40 -15.89 23.14
CA VAL A 112 -3.37 -16.73 24.35
C VAL A 112 -2.61 -18.03 24.08
N LEU A 113 -2.91 -18.74 22.99
CA LEU A 113 -2.19 -19.96 22.60
C LEU A 113 -0.69 -19.69 22.37
N LEU A 114 -0.36 -18.57 21.74
CA LEU A 114 1.01 -18.15 21.50
C LEU A 114 1.76 -17.83 22.80
N SER A 115 1.09 -17.27 23.80
CA SER A 115 1.67 -17.01 25.12
C SER A 115 2.11 -18.31 25.82
N PHE A 116 1.33 -19.39 25.69
CA PHE A 116 1.71 -20.71 26.22
C PHE A 116 2.94 -21.26 25.50
N CYS A 117 3.03 -21.12 24.18
CA CYS A 117 4.24 -21.48 23.43
C CYS A 117 5.47 -20.70 23.91
N LEU A 118 5.32 -19.40 24.20
CA LEU A 118 6.42 -18.56 24.70
C LEU A 118 6.86 -18.93 26.12
N LEU A 119 5.92 -19.23 27.02
CA LEU A 119 6.23 -19.70 28.38
C LEU A 119 6.96 -21.05 28.37
N GLY A 120 6.60 -21.93 27.44
CA GLY A 120 7.29 -23.21 27.24
C GLY A 120 8.77 -23.09 26.87
N ARG A 121 9.20 -21.97 26.25
CA ARG A 121 10.59 -21.76 25.80
C ARG A 121 11.62 -21.77 26.93
N GLY A 122 11.23 -21.43 28.15
CA GLY A 122 12.12 -21.37 29.31
C GLY A 122 12.30 -22.69 30.04
N ARG A 123 11.50 -23.72 29.73
CA ARG A 123 11.39 -24.95 30.54
C ARG A 123 11.87 -26.24 29.85
N THR A 124 11.99 -26.27 28.53
CA THR A 124 12.12 -27.54 27.79
C THR A 124 13.54 -27.78 27.25
N GLU A 125 14.15 -28.90 27.63
CA GLU A 125 15.34 -29.44 26.98
C GLU A 125 15.05 -29.88 25.53
N TRP A 126 16.06 -29.76 24.68
CA TRP A 126 16.02 -29.43 23.25
C TRP A 126 15.24 -30.39 22.31
N ARG A 127 14.74 -31.56 22.73
CA ARG A 127 14.14 -32.57 21.82
C ARG A 127 12.68 -32.32 21.43
N ILE A 128 11.89 -31.64 22.26
CA ILE A 128 10.47 -31.27 22.00
C ILE A 128 10.37 -29.88 21.31
N SER A 129 11.51 -29.21 21.11
CA SER A 129 11.60 -27.80 20.68
C SER A 129 11.14 -27.52 19.24
N GLY A 130 11.16 -28.51 18.33
CA GLY A 130 10.83 -28.29 16.92
C GLY A 130 9.35 -28.02 16.67
N ALA A 131 8.48 -28.86 17.23
CA ALA A 131 7.03 -28.78 17.03
C ALA A 131 6.47 -27.47 17.63
N ILE A 132 6.81 -27.15 18.89
CA ILE A 132 6.35 -25.92 19.57
C ILE A 132 6.74 -24.66 18.78
N ARG A 133 7.90 -24.65 18.12
CA ARG A 133 8.37 -23.49 17.34
C ARG A 133 7.63 -23.34 16.02
N TRP A 134 7.31 -24.45 15.36
CA TRP A 134 6.42 -24.43 14.21
C TRP A 134 5.02 -23.98 14.60
N THR A 135 4.48 -24.51 15.71
CA THR A 135 3.19 -24.08 16.25
C THR A 135 3.20 -22.58 16.55
N ALA A 136 4.23 -22.05 17.20
CA ALA A 136 4.35 -20.62 17.49
C ALA A 136 4.40 -19.76 16.20
N LEU A 137 5.16 -20.20 15.18
CA LEU A 137 5.19 -19.54 13.88
C LEU A 137 3.81 -19.55 13.21
N LEU A 138 3.13 -20.70 13.18
CA LEU A 138 1.81 -20.84 12.58
C LEU A 138 0.76 -20.00 13.30
N LEU A 139 0.78 -19.96 14.63
CA LEU A 139 -0.11 -19.12 15.43
C LEU A 139 0.15 -17.63 15.20
N ALA A 140 1.43 -17.20 15.17
CA ALA A 140 1.77 -15.80 14.91
C ALA A 140 1.43 -15.39 13.46
N ALA A 141 1.65 -16.27 12.49
CA ALA A 141 1.26 -16.07 11.10
C ALA A 141 -0.26 -16.00 10.94
N ALA A 142 -1.01 -16.91 11.59
CA ALA A 142 -2.47 -16.88 11.59
C ALA A 142 -3.01 -15.60 12.26
N MET A 143 -2.42 -15.18 13.37
CA MET A 143 -2.78 -13.93 14.04
C MET A 143 -2.57 -12.73 13.11
N LEU A 144 -1.42 -12.64 12.43
CA LEU A 144 -1.14 -11.57 11.46
C LEU A 144 -2.09 -11.62 10.25
N ALA A 145 -2.27 -12.80 9.66
CA ALA A 145 -3.04 -12.94 8.44
C ALA A 145 -4.55 -12.76 8.67
N SER A 146 -5.03 -13.02 9.89
CA SER A 146 -6.42 -12.72 10.29
C SER A 146 -6.76 -11.23 10.18
N LEU A 147 -5.77 -10.32 10.11
CA LEU A 147 -6.02 -8.89 9.87
C LEU A 147 -6.65 -8.61 8.50
N ALA A 148 -6.54 -9.54 7.54
CA ALA A 148 -7.16 -9.42 6.22
C ALA A 148 -8.69 -9.28 6.31
N TRP A 149 -9.33 -9.93 7.29
CA TRP A 149 -10.78 -9.83 7.50
C TRP A 149 -11.24 -8.48 8.07
N ALA A 150 -10.34 -7.75 8.72
CA ALA A 150 -10.62 -6.37 9.14
C ALA A 150 -10.37 -5.34 8.02
N GLY A 151 -9.93 -5.80 6.83
CA GLY A 151 -9.70 -4.99 5.64
C GLY A 151 -10.89 -4.98 4.67
N HIS A 152 -10.75 -4.22 3.60
CA HIS A 152 -11.77 -4.07 2.56
C HIS A 152 -11.97 -5.35 1.72
N GLY A 153 -10.99 -6.26 1.71
CA GLY A 153 -11.07 -7.54 1.00
C GLY A 153 -12.26 -8.41 1.43
N ALA A 154 -12.62 -8.42 2.71
CA ALA A 154 -13.76 -9.18 3.22
C ALA A 154 -15.12 -8.59 2.87
N ALA A 155 -15.19 -7.34 2.42
CA ALA A 155 -16.43 -6.65 2.07
C ALA A 155 -16.82 -6.78 0.59
N THR A 156 -15.95 -7.34 -0.25
CA THR A 156 -16.19 -7.48 -1.69
C THR A 156 -17.05 -8.73 -1.96
N PRO A 157 -18.21 -8.63 -2.64
CA PRO A 157 -19.08 -9.78 -2.90
C PRO A 157 -18.55 -10.69 -4.02
N GLY A 158 -18.96 -11.97 -3.98
CA GLY A 158 -18.71 -12.96 -5.03
C GLY A 158 -17.26 -13.50 -5.11
N PRO A 159 -16.92 -14.26 -6.17
CA PRO A 159 -15.61 -14.89 -6.33
C PRO A 159 -14.43 -13.89 -6.34
N ALA A 160 -14.68 -12.67 -6.84
CA ALA A 160 -13.71 -11.59 -6.84
C ALA A 160 -13.28 -11.17 -5.42
N GLY A 161 -14.19 -11.24 -4.44
CA GLY A 161 -13.87 -11.00 -3.04
C GLY A 161 -12.96 -12.06 -2.44
N GLY A 162 -13.13 -13.33 -2.84
CA GLY A 162 -12.21 -14.40 -2.44
C GLY A 162 -10.78 -14.16 -2.90
N LEU A 163 -10.59 -13.67 -4.14
CA LEU A 163 -9.28 -13.30 -4.66
C LEU A 163 -8.68 -12.10 -3.92
N HIS A 164 -9.47 -11.06 -3.67
CA HIS A 164 -9.02 -9.88 -2.94
C HIS A 164 -8.61 -10.23 -1.50
N LEU A 165 -9.42 -11.02 -0.80
CA LEU A 165 -9.11 -11.50 0.56
C LEU A 165 -7.84 -12.38 0.58
N ALA A 166 -7.67 -13.28 -0.39
CA ALA A 166 -6.47 -14.09 -0.51
C ALA A 166 -5.22 -13.25 -0.80
N ALA A 167 -5.34 -12.22 -1.64
CA ALA A 167 -4.27 -11.27 -1.90
C ALA A 167 -3.89 -10.50 -0.63
N ASP A 168 -4.86 -9.98 0.12
CA ASP A 168 -4.63 -9.31 1.41
C ASP A 168 -3.95 -10.22 2.43
N PHE A 169 -4.43 -11.46 2.54
CA PHE A 169 -3.87 -12.48 3.43
C PHE A 169 -2.40 -12.77 3.11
N LEU A 170 -2.08 -13.04 1.84
CA LEU A 170 -0.72 -13.32 1.39
C LEU A 170 0.18 -12.09 1.48
N HIS A 171 -0.35 -10.90 1.18
CA HIS A 171 0.37 -9.64 1.28
C HIS A 171 0.77 -9.34 2.73
N LEU A 172 -0.13 -9.55 3.70
CA LEU A 172 0.16 -9.38 5.13
C LEU A 172 1.21 -10.37 5.64
N LEU A 173 1.11 -11.65 5.25
CA LEU A 173 2.13 -12.66 5.61
C LEU A 173 3.50 -12.31 5.04
N ALA A 174 3.56 -11.91 3.77
CA ALA A 174 4.80 -11.52 3.12
C ALA A 174 5.39 -10.24 3.76
N ALA A 175 4.55 -9.28 4.16
CA ALA A 175 4.99 -8.12 4.94
C ALA A 175 5.57 -8.54 6.29
N GLY A 176 4.92 -9.47 7.01
CA GLY A 176 5.43 -10.05 8.25
C GLY A 176 6.79 -10.72 8.09
N PHE A 177 6.97 -11.50 7.03
CA PHE A 177 8.18 -12.27 6.80
C PHE A 177 9.34 -11.42 6.28
N TRP A 178 9.07 -10.31 5.58
CA TRP A 178 10.12 -9.39 5.13
C TRP A 178 10.41 -8.27 6.14
N LEU A 179 9.41 -7.46 6.47
CA LEU A 179 9.56 -6.30 7.36
C LEU A 179 9.71 -6.75 8.82
N GLY A 180 8.91 -7.72 9.26
CA GLY A 180 8.93 -8.19 10.65
C GLY A 180 10.23 -8.89 11.05
N THR A 181 10.97 -9.46 10.11
CA THR A 181 12.24 -10.14 10.37
C THR A 181 13.42 -9.15 10.50
N LEU A 182 13.29 -7.91 10.00
CA LEU A 182 14.36 -6.90 10.04
C LEU A 182 14.85 -6.54 11.46
N PRO A 183 13.98 -6.27 12.45
CA PRO A 183 14.42 -6.06 13.84
C PRO A 183 15.24 -7.23 14.38
N SER A 184 14.83 -8.46 14.05
CA SER A 184 15.53 -9.68 14.46
C SER A 184 16.90 -9.81 13.80
N LEU A 185 17.02 -9.45 12.51
CA LEU A 185 18.29 -9.38 11.80
C LEU A 185 19.22 -8.31 12.39
N ILE A 186 18.69 -7.14 12.75
CA ILE A 186 19.46 -6.05 13.40
C ILE A 186 20.05 -6.53 14.73
N LEU A 187 19.26 -7.25 15.53
CA LEU A 187 19.70 -7.85 16.80
C LEU A 187 20.75 -8.95 16.56
N PHE A 188 20.54 -9.79 15.56
CA PHE A 188 21.49 -10.85 15.18
C PHE A 188 22.86 -10.28 14.81
N LEU A 189 22.91 -9.30 13.90
CA LEU A 189 24.16 -8.68 13.46
C LEU A 189 24.84 -7.88 14.59
N ALA A 190 24.05 -7.25 15.47
CA ALA A 190 24.59 -6.59 16.67
C ALA A 190 25.30 -7.58 17.59
N GLU A 191 24.70 -8.75 17.85
CA GLU A 191 25.25 -9.72 18.78
C GLU A 191 26.45 -10.46 18.18
N ALA A 192 26.37 -10.85 16.91
CA ALA A 192 27.46 -11.50 16.20
C ALA A 192 28.72 -10.63 16.15
N SER A 193 28.57 -9.32 15.90
CA SER A 193 29.71 -8.38 15.82
C SER A 193 30.35 -8.04 17.17
N ARG A 194 29.59 -8.17 18.29
CA ARG A 194 30.08 -7.90 19.65
C ARG A 194 30.96 -9.02 20.19
N ILE A 195 30.60 -10.28 19.94
CA ILE A 195 31.28 -11.43 20.54
C ILE A 195 32.59 -11.72 19.80
N GLY A 196 32.71 -11.36 18.52
CA GLY A 196 34.00 -11.35 17.83
C GLY A 196 34.62 -12.74 17.60
N GLU A 197 33.82 -13.80 17.65
CA GLU A 197 34.25 -15.19 17.45
C GLU A 197 34.93 -15.42 16.08
N PRO A 198 35.93 -16.31 15.96
CA PRO A 198 36.64 -16.56 14.71
C PRO A 198 35.72 -16.82 13.49
N ASN A 199 34.53 -17.39 13.73
CA ASN A 199 33.55 -17.79 12.71
C ASN A 199 32.34 -16.85 12.58
N TRP A 200 32.27 -15.72 13.30
CA TRP A 200 31.06 -14.86 13.27
C TRP A 200 30.76 -14.30 11.87
N ALA A 201 31.80 -14.06 11.07
CA ALA A 201 31.69 -13.60 9.68
C ALA A 201 30.95 -14.61 8.80
N ALA A 202 31.28 -15.90 8.92
CA ALA A 202 30.63 -16.97 8.18
C ALA A 202 29.17 -17.15 8.61
N VAL A 203 28.90 -17.10 9.92
CA VAL A 203 27.55 -17.14 10.49
C VAL A 203 26.71 -15.97 9.96
N ALA A 204 27.26 -14.75 9.93
CA ALA A 204 26.59 -13.56 9.43
C ALA A 204 26.33 -13.64 7.91
N ALA A 205 27.30 -14.06 7.12
CA ALA A 205 27.15 -14.22 5.67
C ALA A 205 26.03 -15.21 5.33
N MET A 206 25.95 -16.33 6.04
CA MET A 206 24.90 -17.32 5.84
C MET A 206 23.52 -16.82 6.27
N ALA A 207 23.43 -16.16 7.42
CA ALA A 207 22.18 -15.54 7.87
C ALA A 207 21.67 -14.52 6.85
N ILE A 208 22.56 -13.70 6.29
CA ILE A 208 22.21 -12.72 5.26
C ILE A 208 21.75 -13.40 3.97
N ARG A 209 22.42 -14.46 3.51
CA ARG A 209 21.96 -15.23 2.34
C ARG A 209 20.55 -15.78 2.53
N ARG A 210 20.27 -16.39 3.68
CA ARG A 210 18.95 -16.96 4.01
C ARG A 210 17.89 -15.88 4.15
N TYR A 211 18.22 -14.76 4.79
CA TYR A 211 17.35 -13.59 4.86
C TYR A 211 17.04 -13.05 3.47
N SER A 212 18.04 -12.89 2.60
CA SER A 212 17.84 -12.41 1.23
C SER A 212 16.90 -13.29 0.42
N THR A 213 17.01 -14.63 0.53
CA THR A 213 16.07 -15.54 -0.14
C THR A 213 14.64 -15.35 0.37
N LEU A 214 14.45 -15.26 1.70
CA LEU A 214 13.14 -15.00 2.29
C LEU A 214 12.58 -13.63 1.86
N ALA A 215 13.43 -12.60 1.83
CA ALA A 215 13.07 -11.25 1.42
C ALA A 215 12.65 -11.20 -0.05
N ILE A 216 13.41 -11.80 -0.97
CA ILE A 216 13.07 -11.83 -2.41
C ILE A 216 11.73 -12.53 -2.64
N ALA A 217 11.51 -13.69 -2.01
CA ALA A 217 10.25 -14.41 -2.11
C ALA A 217 9.07 -13.58 -1.58
N SER A 218 9.26 -12.92 -0.43
CA SER A 218 8.25 -12.06 0.19
C SER A 218 7.95 -10.83 -0.67
N VAL A 219 8.97 -10.17 -1.23
CA VAL A 219 8.81 -9.01 -2.11
C VAL A 219 8.04 -9.39 -3.39
N ALA A 220 8.29 -10.57 -3.97
CA ALA A 220 7.53 -11.03 -5.13
C ALA A 220 6.03 -11.16 -4.81
N VAL A 221 5.69 -11.76 -3.65
CA VAL A 221 4.29 -11.85 -3.18
C VAL A 221 3.70 -10.47 -2.89
N LEU A 222 4.47 -9.56 -2.27
CA LEU A 222 4.03 -8.19 -1.98
C LEU A 222 3.72 -7.40 -3.25
N LEU A 223 4.54 -7.54 -4.30
CA LEU A 223 4.30 -6.88 -5.58
C LEU A 223 3.01 -7.37 -6.23
N ILE A 224 2.81 -8.70 -6.30
CA ILE A 224 1.60 -9.28 -6.88
C ILE A 224 0.36 -8.87 -6.07
N GLY A 225 0.40 -9.06 -4.74
CA GLY A 225 -0.71 -8.68 -3.86
C GLY A 225 -0.98 -7.16 -3.89
N GLY A 226 0.06 -6.34 -4.01
CA GLY A 226 -0.07 -4.89 -4.10
C GLY A 226 -0.75 -4.42 -5.39
N VAL A 227 -0.46 -5.08 -6.52
CA VAL A 227 -1.17 -4.83 -7.80
C VAL A 227 -2.64 -5.22 -7.67
N VAL A 228 -2.94 -6.42 -7.18
CA VAL A 228 -4.32 -6.87 -6.98
C VAL A 228 -5.09 -5.89 -6.09
N ASN A 229 -4.53 -5.52 -4.94
CA ASN A 229 -5.17 -4.59 -4.01
C ASN A 229 -5.40 -3.20 -4.63
N THR A 230 -4.45 -2.70 -5.44
CA THR A 230 -4.61 -1.40 -6.11
C THR A 230 -5.76 -1.44 -7.12
N LEU A 231 -5.93 -2.55 -7.84
CA LEU A 231 -7.03 -2.74 -8.79
C LEU A 231 -8.39 -2.78 -8.09
N PHE A 232 -8.48 -3.38 -6.89
CA PHE A 232 -9.73 -3.44 -6.14
C PHE A 232 -10.04 -2.16 -5.36
N LEU A 233 -9.03 -1.41 -4.90
CA LEU A 233 -9.23 -0.29 -3.97
C LEU A 233 -9.19 1.08 -4.65
N ALA A 234 -8.32 1.27 -5.64
CA ALA A 234 -8.27 2.49 -6.43
C ALA A 234 -9.02 2.31 -7.75
N GLY A 235 -8.78 1.20 -8.46
CA GLY A 235 -9.48 0.80 -9.70
C GLY A 235 -9.22 1.66 -10.94
N THR A 236 -9.10 2.99 -10.80
CA THR A 236 -8.88 3.92 -11.91
C THR A 236 -7.77 4.93 -11.61
N VAL A 237 -7.18 5.50 -12.67
CA VAL A 237 -6.16 6.55 -12.53
C VAL A 237 -6.72 7.81 -11.87
N PRO A 238 -7.93 8.32 -12.22
CA PRO A 238 -8.57 9.42 -11.51
C PRO A 238 -8.72 9.17 -10.02
N ALA A 239 -9.20 7.98 -9.62
CA ALA A 239 -9.29 7.62 -8.21
C ALA A 239 -7.92 7.61 -7.51
N LEU A 240 -6.86 7.18 -8.21
CA LEU A 240 -5.51 7.10 -7.65
C LEU A 240 -4.88 8.49 -7.40
N VAL A 241 -5.13 9.49 -8.25
CA VAL A 241 -4.52 10.82 -8.11
C VAL A 241 -5.46 11.85 -7.45
N GLY A 242 -6.77 11.72 -7.69
CA GLY A 242 -7.77 12.70 -7.29
C GLY A 242 -8.33 12.48 -5.88
N THR A 243 -8.22 11.29 -5.31
CA THR A 243 -8.73 10.99 -3.96
C THR A 243 -7.63 11.05 -2.90
N GLU A 244 -8.00 11.36 -1.66
CA GLU A 244 -7.06 11.31 -0.53
C GLU A 244 -6.48 9.90 -0.34
N TYR A 245 -7.34 8.88 -0.45
CA TYR A 245 -6.96 7.48 -0.43
C TYR A 245 -5.86 7.17 -1.47
N GLY A 246 -6.08 7.60 -2.71
CA GLY A 246 -5.15 7.40 -3.82
C GLY A 246 -3.80 8.07 -3.59
N ARG A 247 -3.77 9.32 -3.12
CA ARG A 247 -2.53 10.05 -2.82
C ARG A 247 -1.71 9.41 -1.70
N LEU A 248 -2.37 8.91 -0.66
CA LEU A 248 -1.71 8.15 0.40
C LEU A 248 -1.17 6.81 -0.13
N LEU A 249 -1.91 6.13 -1.01
CA LEU A 249 -1.44 4.92 -1.68
C LEU A 249 -0.21 5.19 -2.58
N LEU A 250 -0.18 6.30 -3.32
CA LEU A 250 0.99 6.72 -4.10
C LEU A 250 2.20 7.00 -3.19
N THR A 251 1.97 7.66 -2.05
CA THR A 251 3.02 7.89 -1.05
C THR A 251 3.56 6.57 -0.50
N LYS A 252 2.68 5.59 -0.22
CA LYS A 252 3.04 4.23 0.19
C LYS A 252 3.90 3.52 -0.87
N ILE A 253 3.52 3.61 -2.14
CA ILE A 253 4.29 3.04 -3.27
C ILE A 253 5.67 3.70 -3.37
N GLY A 254 5.76 5.03 -3.23
CA GLY A 254 7.03 5.76 -3.21
C GLY A 254 7.97 5.30 -2.09
N LEU A 255 7.46 5.17 -0.85
CA LEU A 255 8.23 4.63 0.27
C LEU A 255 8.68 3.18 0.04
N PHE A 256 7.80 2.35 -0.53
CA PHE A 256 8.13 0.97 -0.87
C PHE A 256 9.25 0.89 -1.92
N ILE A 257 9.22 1.73 -2.97
CA ILE A 257 10.31 1.83 -3.95
C ILE A 257 11.61 2.27 -3.27
N ALA A 258 11.56 3.23 -2.35
CA ALA A 258 12.72 3.64 -1.56
C ALA A 258 13.31 2.47 -0.75
N MET A 259 12.47 1.67 -0.11
CA MET A 259 12.90 0.45 0.58
C MET A 259 13.56 -0.54 -0.37
N LEU A 260 12.97 -0.79 -1.55
CA LEU A 260 13.54 -1.69 -2.55
C LEU A 260 14.91 -1.20 -3.05
N MET A 261 15.12 0.10 -3.18
CA MET A 261 16.43 0.66 -3.54
C MET A 261 17.48 0.38 -2.46
N VAL A 262 17.14 0.56 -1.18
CA VAL A 262 18.04 0.23 -0.06
C VAL A 262 18.32 -1.28 0.00
N ALA A 263 17.29 -2.11 -0.16
CA ALA A 263 17.39 -3.57 -0.18
C ALA A 263 18.24 -4.06 -1.37
N ALA A 264 18.12 -3.44 -2.54
CA ALA A 264 18.93 -3.75 -3.71
C ALA A 264 20.41 -3.43 -3.47
N VAL A 265 20.73 -2.30 -2.82
CA VAL A 265 22.11 -1.98 -2.42
C VAL A 265 22.64 -3.01 -1.43
N ASN A 266 21.82 -3.42 -0.46
CA ASN A 266 22.17 -4.47 0.50
C ASN A 266 22.49 -5.80 -0.18
N LEU A 267 21.63 -6.23 -1.11
CA LEU A 267 21.75 -7.50 -1.82
C LEU A 267 22.90 -7.52 -2.82
N LEU A 268 23.06 -6.47 -3.62
CA LEU A 268 23.96 -6.46 -4.77
C LEU A 268 25.36 -5.95 -4.45
N ARG A 269 25.52 -5.12 -3.41
CA ARG A 269 26.81 -4.49 -3.09
C ARG A 269 27.38 -4.89 -1.74
N LEU A 270 26.55 -5.01 -0.69
CA LEU A 270 27.03 -5.24 0.67
C LEU A 270 27.09 -6.73 1.05
N ALA A 271 26.07 -7.51 0.70
CA ALA A 271 26.03 -8.94 1.01
C ALA A 271 27.20 -9.74 0.41
N PRO A 272 27.62 -9.53 -0.87
CA PRO A 272 28.75 -10.27 -1.44
C PRO A 272 30.08 -10.03 -0.73
N ARG A 273 30.27 -8.85 -0.11
CA ARG A 273 31.51 -8.48 0.61
C ARG A 273 31.73 -9.24 1.91
N LEU A 274 30.71 -9.96 2.39
CA LEU A 274 30.81 -10.81 3.58
C LEU A 274 31.25 -12.24 3.26
N GLY A 275 31.10 -12.68 2.00
CA GLY A 275 31.46 -14.03 1.57
C GLY A 275 32.89 -14.18 1.06
N VAL A 276 33.54 -13.07 0.68
CA VAL A 276 34.95 -13.07 0.28
C VAL A 276 35.77 -13.06 1.57
N GLY A 277 36.77 -13.95 1.69
CA GLY A 277 37.71 -14.05 2.82
C GLY A 277 38.63 -12.83 3.01
N GLY A 278 38.07 -11.62 2.92
CA GLY A 278 38.75 -10.35 3.09
C GLY A 278 39.01 -10.05 4.56
N ALA A 279 39.89 -9.07 4.78
CA ALA A 279 40.30 -8.61 6.10
C ALA A 279 39.09 -8.38 7.03
N THR A 280 39.19 -8.85 8.27
CA THR A 280 38.14 -8.79 9.31
C THR A 280 37.50 -7.39 9.48
N ASN A 281 38.28 -6.33 9.25
CA ASN A 281 37.82 -4.95 9.25
C ASN A 281 36.81 -4.62 8.13
N ILE A 282 36.98 -5.18 6.93
CA ILE A 282 36.07 -4.97 5.78
C ILE A 282 34.72 -5.65 6.06
N VAL A 283 34.75 -6.87 6.60
CA VAL A 283 33.56 -7.63 7.00
C VAL A 283 32.80 -6.89 8.10
N ARG A 284 33.49 -6.42 9.15
CA ARG A 284 32.90 -5.64 10.24
C ARG A 284 32.24 -4.35 9.76
N ARG A 285 32.91 -3.57 8.90
CA ARG A 285 32.35 -2.35 8.31
C ARG A 285 31.13 -2.65 7.43
N SER A 286 31.16 -3.72 6.66
CA SER A 286 30.05 -4.13 5.79
C SER A 286 28.84 -4.58 6.62
N ALA A 287 29.05 -5.35 7.68
CA ALA A 287 28.00 -5.74 8.62
C ALA A 287 27.39 -4.54 9.35
N ALA A 288 28.20 -3.56 9.77
CA ALA A 288 27.70 -2.33 10.38
C ALA A 288 26.83 -1.50 9.41
N ARG A 289 27.25 -1.39 8.13
CA ARG A 289 26.45 -0.72 7.09
C ARG A 289 25.14 -1.45 6.79
N LEU A 290 25.18 -2.78 6.71
CA LEU A 290 23.96 -3.59 6.56
C LEU A 290 23.00 -3.39 7.74
N GLN A 291 23.52 -3.32 8.96
CA GLN A 291 22.70 -3.02 10.12
C GLN A 291 22.08 -1.62 10.05
N ALA A 292 22.83 -0.61 9.62
CA ALA A 292 22.32 0.75 9.43
C ALA A 292 21.23 0.79 8.35
N ASN A 293 21.45 0.14 7.20
CA ASN A 293 20.47 0.06 6.13
C ASN A 293 19.22 -0.71 6.56
N ALA A 294 19.36 -1.81 7.31
CA ALA A 294 18.23 -2.54 7.87
C ALA A 294 17.39 -1.69 8.84
N ARG A 295 18.02 -0.78 9.62
CA ARG A 295 17.29 0.19 10.45
C ARG A 295 16.53 1.20 9.59
N ILE A 296 17.14 1.71 8.52
CA ILE A 296 16.48 2.61 7.58
C ILE A 296 15.28 1.92 6.93
N GLU A 297 15.44 0.69 6.44
CA GLU A 297 14.35 -0.12 5.88
C GLU A 297 13.23 -0.36 6.91
N THR A 298 13.59 -0.63 8.17
CA THR A 298 12.61 -0.80 9.26
C THR A 298 11.80 0.48 9.48
N VAL A 299 12.44 1.65 9.52
CA VAL A 299 11.75 2.95 9.70
C VAL A 299 10.84 3.25 8.51
N LEU A 300 11.33 3.07 7.27
CA LEU A 300 10.53 3.26 6.07
C LEU A 300 9.33 2.29 6.03
N GLY A 301 9.55 1.03 6.40
CA GLY A 301 8.50 0.01 6.44
C GLY A 301 7.44 0.29 7.49
N PHE A 302 7.80 0.77 8.68
CA PHE A 302 6.79 1.24 9.64
C PHE A 302 6.11 2.54 9.20
N GLY A 303 6.78 3.40 8.43
CA GLY A 303 6.13 4.52 7.74
C GLY A 303 5.03 4.04 6.77
N VAL A 304 5.30 2.98 6.00
CA VAL A 304 4.30 2.30 5.16
C VAL A 304 3.15 1.76 6.01
N VAL A 305 3.41 1.14 7.16
CA VAL A 305 2.36 0.64 8.08
C VAL A 305 1.53 1.79 8.68
N ALA A 306 2.14 2.94 8.98
CA ALA A 306 1.43 4.13 9.44
C ALA A 306 0.44 4.63 8.38
N ILE A 307 0.87 4.72 7.12
CA ILE A 307 -0.02 5.07 6.00
C ILE A 307 -1.15 4.04 5.86
N VAL A 308 -0.85 2.74 5.93
CA VAL A 308 -1.88 1.68 5.88
C VAL A 308 -2.88 1.80 7.03
N SER A 309 -2.44 2.29 8.20
CA SER A 309 -3.32 2.50 9.36
C SER A 309 -4.29 3.66 9.14
N VAL A 310 -3.86 4.71 8.42
CA VAL A 310 -4.73 5.82 7.98
C VAL A 310 -5.67 5.35 6.86
N LEU A 311 -5.14 4.67 5.82
CA LEU A 311 -5.94 4.13 4.72
C LEU A 311 -7.06 3.20 5.19
N GLY A 312 -6.84 2.46 6.29
CA GLY A 312 -7.85 1.61 6.90
C GLY A 312 -9.00 2.35 7.58
N THR A 313 -8.98 3.69 7.61
CA THR A 313 -10.07 4.55 8.11
C THR A 313 -10.74 5.36 7.00
N LEU A 314 -10.16 5.38 5.79
CA LEU A 314 -10.70 6.12 4.64
C LEU A 314 -11.51 5.19 3.74
N PRO A 315 -12.55 5.70 3.06
CA PRO A 315 -13.20 4.96 1.99
C PRO A 315 -12.20 4.68 0.86
N PRO A 316 -12.25 3.50 0.21
CA PRO A 316 -11.44 3.21 -0.97
C PRO A 316 -11.65 4.25 -2.06
N GLY A 317 -10.58 4.56 -2.81
CA GLY A 317 -10.63 5.56 -3.88
C GLY A 317 -11.68 5.25 -4.96
N LEU A 318 -11.97 3.97 -5.21
CA LEU A 318 -13.02 3.56 -6.15
C LEU A 318 -14.44 3.99 -5.73
N HIS A 319 -14.64 4.27 -4.43
CA HIS A 319 -15.92 4.69 -3.87
C HIS A 319 -15.97 6.19 -3.53
N ALA A 320 -14.94 6.94 -3.91
CA ALA A 320 -14.85 8.38 -3.69
C ALA A 320 -14.82 9.13 -5.02
N GLU A 321 -15.44 10.31 -5.06
CA GLU A 321 -15.40 11.17 -6.23
C GLU A 321 -13.99 11.76 -6.39
N PRO A 322 -13.32 11.55 -7.53
CA PRO A 322 -11.94 12.00 -7.71
C PRO A 322 -11.90 13.46 -8.14
N GLY A 323 -11.47 14.35 -7.23
CA GLY A 323 -11.14 15.73 -7.57
C GLY A 323 -9.88 15.77 -8.44
N TRP A 324 -10.02 15.97 -9.74
CA TRP A 324 -8.91 15.89 -10.68
C TRP A 324 -7.95 17.08 -10.51
N PRO A 325 -6.66 16.85 -10.20
CA PRO A 325 -5.76 17.93 -9.80
C PRO A 325 -5.04 18.61 -10.97
N PHE A 326 -5.20 18.12 -12.20
CA PHE A 326 -4.46 18.61 -13.37
C PHE A 326 -5.37 19.38 -14.33
N PRO A 327 -4.86 20.41 -15.02
CA PRO A 327 -5.66 21.19 -15.98
C PRO A 327 -5.91 20.45 -17.30
N PHE A 328 -5.46 19.21 -17.42
CA PHE A 328 -5.59 18.39 -18.63
C PHE A 328 -5.96 16.95 -18.27
N ARG A 329 -6.64 16.26 -19.19
CA ARG A 329 -6.91 14.83 -19.14
C ARG A 329 -6.44 14.17 -20.44
N LEU A 330 -6.20 12.86 -20.36
CA LEU A 330 -5.86 12.05 -21.52
C LEU A 330 -7.12 11.33 -22.03
N ASP A 331 -7.53 11.65 -23.24
CA ASP A 331 -8.57 10.95 -23.98
C ASP A 331 -7.97 10.19 -25.16
N PHE A 332 -7.74 8.89 -24.96
CA PHE A 332 -7.16 8.03 -25.98
C PHE A 332 -8.14 7.72 -27.14
N SER A 333 -9.43 8.03 -27.00
CA SER A 333 -10.42 7.83 -28.08
C SER A 333 -10.19 8.79 -29.26
N ALA A 334 -9.56 9.94 -28.99
CA ALA A 334 -9.18 10.92 -30.00
C ALA A 334 -7.95 10.49 -30.84
N LEU A 335 -7.25 9.42 -30.46
CA LEU A 335 -6.01 9.01 -31.15
C LEU A 335 -6.26 8.09 -32.35
N PRO A 336 -5.59 8.33 -33.49
CA PRO A 336 -5.54 7.37 -34.59
C PRO A 336 -4.92 6.04 -34.13
N ARG A 337 -5.38 4.91 -34.70
CA ARG A 337 -4.84 3.56 -34.38
C ARG A 337 -3.33 3.46 -34.52
N GLY A 338 -2.74 4.13 -35.53
CA GLY A 338 -1.29 4.16 -35.73
C GLY A 338 -0.54 4.82 -34.56
N SER A 339 -1.10 5.90 -33.99
CA SER A 339 -0.55 6.58 -32.81
C SER A 339 -0.59 5.69 -31.58
N LEU A 340 -1.67 4.91 -31.39
CA LEU A 340 -1.78 3.96 -30.28
C LEU A 340 -0.71 2.87 -30.35
N ILE A 341 -0.47 2.30 -31.54
CA ILE A 341 0.57 1.28 -31.75
C ILE A 341 1.95 1.86 -31.47
N LEU A 342 2.25 3.06 -31.97
CA LEU A 342 3.52 3.74 -31.73
C LEU A 342 3.73 4.02 -30.23
N LEU A 343 2.71 4.54 -29.54
CA LEU A 343 2.78 4.80 -28.10
C LEU A 343 2.97 3.53 -27.29
N ALA A 344 2.31 2.43 -27.66
CA ALA A 344 2.50 1.12 -27.03
C ALA A 344 3.94 0.60 -27.23
N ALA A 345 4.49 0.72 -28.44
CA ALA A 345 5.87 0.34 -28.73
C ALA A 345 6.87 1.20 -27.94
N LEU A 346 6.65 2.52 -27.88
CA LEU A 346 7.48 3.43 -27.09
C LEU A 346 7.39 3.12 -25.59
N ALA A 347 6.21 2.80 -25.05
CA ALA A 347 6.03 2.41 -23.66
C ALA A 347 6.83 1.13 -23.32
N LEU A 348 6.87 0.16 -24.22
CA LEU A 348 7.69 -1.05 -24.08
C LEU A 348 9.19 -0.70 -24.05
N VAL A 349 9.66 0.12 -25.00
CA VAL A 349 11.07 0.55 -25.06
C VAL A 349 11.45 1.35 -23.81
N ILE A 350 10.60 2.28 -23.38
CA ILE A 350 10.73 3.05 -22.13
C ILE A 350 10.90 2.10 -20.93
N SER A 351 10.06 1.07 -20.85
CA SER A 351 10.12 0.07 -19.76
C SER A 351 11.44 -0.71 -19.79
N ILE A 352 11.89 -1.15 -20.97
CA ILE A 352 13.16 -1.85 -21.15
C ILE A 352 14.36 -0.95 -20.78
N CYS A 353 14.38 0.29 -21.26
CA CYS A 353 15.42 1.26 -20.96
C CYS A 353 15.47 1.60 -19.46
N ALA A 354 14.32 1.76 -18.80
CA ALA A 354 14.25 2.01 -17.37
C ALA A 354 14.80 0.82 -16.56
N ILE A 355 14.40 -0.41 -16.89
CA ILE A 355 14.93 -1.63 -16.25
C ILE A 355 16.44 -1.74 -16.45
N ALA A 356 16.93 -1.49 -17.67
CA ALA A 356 18.34 -1.55 -18.00
C ALA A 356 19.16 -0.45 -17.29
N ALA A 357 18.61 0.76 -17.16
CA ALA A 357 19.22 1.86 -16.40
C ALA A 357 19.39 1.50 -14.92
N VAL A 358 18.34 0.93 -14.31
CA VAL A 358 18.34 0.47 -12.91
C VAL A 358 19.36 -0.65 -12.72
N ALA A 359 19.37 -1.65 -13.59
CA ALA A 359 20.33 -2.76 -13.53
C ALA A 359 21.78 -2.26 -13.67
N ALA A 360 22.05 -1.35 -14.62
CA ALA A 360 23.37 -0.75 -14.80
C ALA A 360 23.79 0.11 -13.60
N ALA A 361 22.88 0.89 -13.03
CA ALA A 361 23.14 1.71 -11.84
C ALA A 361 23.45 0.83 -10.63
N ALA A 362 22.68 -0.24 -10.44
CA ALA A 362 22.90 -1.21 -9.38
C ALA A 362 24.29 -1.87 -9.47
N ALA A 363 24.70 -2.23 -10.69
CA ALA A 363 26.03 -2.76 -11.01
C ALA A 363 27.17 -1.73 -10.92
N GLY A 364 26.87 -0.43 -10.75
CA GLY A 364 27.87 0.64 -10.66
C GLY A 364 28.41 1.11 -12.01
N HIS A 365 27.75 0.77 -13.11
CA HIS A 365 28.16 1.14 -14.47
C HIS A 365 27.61 2.50 -14.89
N TYR A 366 28.18 3.59 -14.33
CA TYR A 366 27.67 4.96 -14.51
C TYR A 366 27.47 5.38 -15.97
N ARG A 367 28.39 5.03 -16.89
CA ARG A 367 28.28 5.37 -18.32
C ARG A 367 27.06 4.73 -18.99
N ARG A 368 26.74 3.49 -18.64
CA ARG A 368 25.58 2.77 -19.18
C ARG A 368 24.28 3.33 -18.61
N THR A 369 24.27 3.69 -17.33
CA THR A 369 23.13 4.39 -16.72
C THR A 369 22.82 5.70 -17.43
N CYS A 370 23.83 6.53 -17.70
CA CYS A 370 23.63 7.77 -18.47
C CYS A 370 23.10 7.50 -19.89
N ALA A 371 23.63 6.50 -20.59
CA ALA A 371 23.17 6.16 -21.94
C ALA A 371 21.68 5.74 -21.94
N PHE A 372 21.25 4.88 -21.01
CA PHE A 372 19.85 4.49 -20.90
C PHE A 372 18.93 5.64 -20.46
N ALA A 373 19.42 6.55 -19.61
CA ALA A 373 18.67 7.75 -19.23
C ALA A 373 18.45 8.70 -20.42
N VAL A 374 19.46 8.85 -21.28
CA VAL A 374 19.32 9.63 -22.54
C VAL A 374 18.34 8.95 -23.50
N ALA A 375 18.45 7.62 -23.68
CA ALA A 375 17.50 6.88 -24.51
C ALA A 375 16.05 7.02 -24.00
N LEU A 376 15.84 6.94 -22.69
CA LEU A 376 14.55 7.17 -22.05
C LEU A 376 14.01 8.57 -22.35
N ALA A 377 14.84 9.60 -22.20
CA ALA A 377 14.46 10.99 -22.51
C ALA A 377 14.08 11.17 -23.99
N LEU A 378 14.83 10.55 -24.91
CA LEU A 378 14.53 10.58 -26.35
C LEU A 378 13.20 9.87 -26.65
N CYS A 379 12.94 8.69 -26.08
CA CYS A 379 11.67 7.99 -26.26
C CYS A 379 10.47 8.80 -25.74
N LEU A 380 10.61 9.47 -24.60
CA LEU A 380 9.57 10.37 -24.06
C LEU A 380 9.34 11.57 -24.98
N ALA A 381 10.41 12.17 -25.53
CA ALA A 381 10.30 13.28 -26.47
C ALA A 381 9.60 12.87 -27.78
N VAL A 382 9.94 11.70 -28.34
CA VAL A 382 9.28 11.14 -29.53
C VAL A 382 7.82 10.80 -29.26
N GLY A 383 7.52 10.28 -28.07
CA GLY A 383 6.15 9.93 -27.67
C GLY A 383 5.23 11.13 -27.45
N TRP A 384 5.78 12.33 -27.22
CA TRP A 384 4.96 13.53 -26.99
C TRP A 384 4.14 13.94 -28.21
N ALA A 385 4.74 13.97 -29.40
CA ALA A 385 4.07 14.42 -30.62
C ALA A 385 2.78 13.63 -30.95
N PRO A 386 2.76 12.29 -30.99
CA PRO A 386 1.54 11.51 -31.24
C PRO A 386 0.55 11.53 -30.07
N LEU A 387 0.97 11.92 -28.86
CA LEU A 387 0.10 12.01 -27.69
C LEU A 387 -0.69 13.33 -27.62
N ARG A 388 -0.18 14.41 -28.24
CA ARG A 388 -0.80 15.75 -28.19
C ARG A 388 -2.32 15.77 -28.45
N PRO A 389 -2.88 15.06 -29.45
CA PRO A 389 -4.31 15.09 -29.70
C PRO A 389 -5.16 14.44 -28.60
N ALA A 390 -4.57 13.61 -27.75
CA ALA A 390 -5.24 13.03 -26.59
C ALA A 390 -5.31 13.99 -25.39
N VAL A 391 -4.57 15.11 -25.42
CA VAL A 391 -4.52 16.04 -24.29
C VAL A 391 -5.67 17.02 -24.41
N GLU A 392 -6.74 16.76 -23.66
CA GLU A 392 -7.89 17.65 -23.56
C GLU A 392 -7.83 18.50 -22.29
N PRO A 393 -8.42 19.71 -22.26
CA PRO A 393 -8.64 20.45 -21.03
C PRO A 393 -9.42 19.61 -20.03
N ALA A 394 -9.08 19.74 -18.75
CA ALA A 394 -9.79 19.08 -17.67
C ALA A 394 -10.08 20.04 -16.53
N TYR A 395 -11.11 19.68 -15.78
CA TYR A 395 -11.63 20.39 -14.64
C TYR A 395 -11.63 19.47 -13.41
N PRO A 396 -11.69 20.01 -12.19
CA PRO A 396 -11.76 19.21 -10.97
C PRO A 396 -12.85 18.13 -10.98
N THR A 397 -13.97 18.38 -11.67
CA THR A 397 -15.11 17.47 -11.75
C THR A 397 -15.12 16.59 -12.99
N SER A 398 -14.12 16.66 -13.89
CA SER A 398 -14.11 15.94 -15.18
C SER A 398 -14.39 14.43 -15.09
N PHE A 399 -14.02 13.81 -13.96
CA PHE A 399 -14.19 12.39 -13.71
C PHE A 399 -15.31 12.06 -12.71
N TYR A 400 -16.17 13.04 -12.40
CA TYR A 400 -17.33 12.81 -11.54
C TYR A 400 -18.37 11.97 -12.30
N ALA A 401 -18.91 10.99 -11.60
CA ALA A 401 -20.07 10.25 -12.10
C ALA A 401 -21.35 11.07 -11.83
N PRO A 402 -22.38 10.97 -12.67
CA PRO A 402 -23.68 11.55 -12.35
C PRO A 402 -24.19 11.03 -11.00
N ALA A 403 -24.50 11.95 -10.08
CA ALA A 403 -25.03 11.61 -8.75
C ALA A 403 -26.39 10.89 -8.84
N GLU A 404 -27.18 11.24 -9.86
CA GLU A 404 -28.48 10.65 -10.16
C GLU A 404 -28.38 9.73 -11.37
N ARG A 405 -29.09 8.59 -11.32
CA ARG A 405 -29.26 7.74 -12.51
C ARG A 405 -30.19 8.43 -13.49
N TYR A 406 -29.98 8.21 -14.79
CA TYR A 406 -30.89 8.66 -15.85
C TYR A 406 -32.18 7.81 -15.84
N THR A 407 -33.14 8.21 -15.01
CA THR A 407 -34.47 7.61 -14.88
C THR A 407 -35.50 8.58 -15.45
N ALA A 408 -36.70 8.10 -15.79
CA ALA A 408 -37.78 8.99 -16.22
C ALA A 408 -38.04 10.13 -15.21
N ALA A 409 -37.98 9.83 -13.91
CA ALA A 409 -38.16 10.83 -12.86
C ALA A 409 -37.03 11.89 -12.84
N SER A 410 -35.75 11.49 -12.97
CA SER A 410 -34.66 12.46 -13.00
C SER A 410 -34.63 13.27 -14.30
N VAL A 411 -35.03 12.68 -15.43
CA VAL A 411 -35.20 13.39 -16.70
C VAL A 411 -36.31 14.44 -16.59
N VAL A 412 -37.47 14.11 -16.01
CA VAL A 412 -38.57 15.08 -15.81
C VAL A 412 -38.15 16.22 -14.90
N ARG A 413 -37.44 15.93 -13.79
CA ARG A 413 -36.88 16.98 -12.92
C ARG A 413 -35.85 17.85 -13.65
N GLY A 414 -34.96 17.23 -14.42
CA GLY A 414 -33.96 17.93 -15.23
C GLY A 414 -34.59 18.82 -16.29
N ALA A 415 -35.67 18.37 -16.94
CA ALA A 415 -36.40 19.16 -17.91
C ALA A 415 -37.05 20.42 -17.30
N ALA A 416 -37.61 20.31 -16.09
CA ALA A 416 -38.12 21.48 -15.36
C ALA A 416 -36.99 22.47 -15.05
N LEU A 417 -35.87 22.00 -14.51
CA LEU A 417 -34.71 22.85 -14.24
C LEU A 417 -34.15 23.51 -15.51
N TYR A 418 -34.11 22.78 -16.62
CA TYR A 418 -33.66 23.31 -17.91
C TYR A 418 -34.58 24.40 -18.45
N ALA A 419 -35.91 24.21 -18.34
CA ALA A 419 -36.89 25.22 -18.72
C ALA A 419 -36.72 26.51 -17.90
N ASP A 420 -36.47 26.39 -16.60
CA ASP A 420 -36.35 27.52 -15.68
C ASP A 420 -35.02 28.28 -15.83
N ASN A 421 -33.91 27.59 -16.13
CA ASN A 421 -32.57 28.17 -16.05
C ASN A 421 -31.85 28.31 -17.41
N CYS A 422 -32.17 27.47 -18.40
CA CYS A 422 -31.35 27.31 -19.60
C CYS A 422 -32.07 27.73 -20.89
N ALA A 423 -33.38 27.47 -20.99
CA ALA A 423 -34.15 27.62 -22.22
C ALA A 423 -34.24 29.07 -22.74
N LEU A 424 -34.10 30.07 -21.86
CA LEU A 424 -34.09 31.49 -22.24
C LEU A 424 -32.98 31.81 -23.25
N CYS A 425 -31.80 31.19 -23.10
CA CYS A 425 -30.64 31.39 -23.96
C CYS A 425 -30.47 30.22 -24.96
N HIS A 426 -30.64 28.98 -24.51
CA HIS A 426 -30.38 27.79 -25.32
C HIS A 426 -31.59 27.27 -26.12
N GLY A 427 -32.78 27.86 -25.96
CA GLY A 427 -34.02 27.37 -26.59
C GLY A 427 -34.62 26.18 -25.84
N THR A 428 -35.92 25.93 -26.03
CA THR A 428 -36.63 24.84 -25.35
C THR A 428 -36.21 23.44 -25.81
N ASP A 429 -35.67 23.34 -27.03
CA ASP A 429 -35.14 22.13 -27.64
C ASP A 429 -33.61 22.02 -27.54
N GLY A 430 -32.93 23.06 -27.04
CA GLY A 430 -31.47 23.10 -26.92
C GLY A 430 -30.74 23.56 -28.18
N SER A 431 -31.43 24.10 -29.18
CA SER A 431 -30.84 24.51 -30.46
C SER A 431 -29.91 25.74 -30.40
N GLY A 432 -29.79 26.40 -29.23
CA GLY A 432 -28.94 27.58 -29.06
C GLY A 432 -29.55 28.86 -29.63
N ASP A 433 -30.86 28.89 -29.83
CA ASP A 433 -31.63 29.97 -30.47
C ASP A 433 -32.76 30.49 -29.57
N GLY A 434 -32.56 30.41 -28.24
CA GLY A 434 -33.50 30.95 -27.26
C GLY A 434 -33.75 32.45 -27.46
N PRO A 435 -34.86 33.00 -26.93
CA PRO A 435 -35.25 34.39 -27.19
C PRO A 435 -34.22 35.44 -26.75
N ALA A 436 -33.33 35.11 -25.80
CA ALA A 436 -32.23 35.99 -25.40
C ALA A 436 -30.95 35.84 -26.26
N ALA A 437 -30.84 34.78 -27.07
CA ALA A 437 -29.62 34.42 -27.80
C ALA A 437 -29.13 35.53 -28.75
N ALA A 438 -30.05 36.26 -29.39
CA ALA A 438 -29.71 37.34 -30.33
C ALA A 438 -29.03 38.55 -29.67
N GLY A 439 -29.19 38.72 -28.35
CA GLY A 439 -28.59 39.82 -27.59
C GLY A 439 -27.22 39.50 -26.98
N LEU A 440 -26.73 38.26 -27.11
CA LEU A 440 -25.46 37.81 -26.51
C LEU A 440 -24.29 38.01 -27.46
N SER A 441 -23.13 38.37 -26.91
CA SER A 441 -21.88 38.54 -27.66
C SER A 441 -21.32 37.22 -28.22
N ILE A 442 -21.62 36.11 -27.55
CA ILE A 442 -21.30 34.75 -27.97
C ILE A 442 -22.62 34.00 -28.16
N ARG A 443 -22.83 33.44 -29.35
CA ARG A 443 -24.02 32.65 -29.63
C ARG A 443 -24.01 31.39 -28.74
N PRO A 444 -25.10 31.09 -28.00
CA PRO A 444 -25.21 29.86 -27.23
C PRO A 444 -25.01 28.63 -28.11
N ALA A 445 -24.31 27.62 -27.58
CA ALA A 445 -24.06 26.39 -28.28
C ALA A 445 -25.36 25.59 -28.53
N ASN A 446 -25.43 24.93 -29.68
CA ASN A 446 -26.50 23.98 -30.00
C ASN A 446 -26.24 22.64 -29.27
N LEU A 447 -26.93 22.43 -28.16
CA LEU A 447 -26.79 21.29 -27.26
C LEU A 447 -27.22 19.95 -27.87
N THR A 448 -27.90 19.98 -29.03
CA THR A 448 -28.30 18.77 -29.77
C THR A 448 -27.15 18.17 -30.60
N GLU A 449 -26.03 18.88 -30.75
CA GLU A 449 -24.90 18.38 -31.52
C GLU A 449 -24.19 17.20 -30.86
N GLN A 450 -23.87 16.19 -31.67
CA GLN A 450 -23.29 14.92 -31.20
C GLN A 450 -22.00 15.10 -30.40
N HIS A 451 -21.17 16.08 -30.78
CA HIS A 451 -19.90 16.34 -30.10
C HIS A 451 -20.08 16.94 -28.69
N LEU A 452 -21.21 17.60 -28.40
CA LEU A 452 -21.57 18.08 -27.06
C LEU A 452 -22.22 16.97 -26.23
N LEU A 453 -23.06 16.15 -26.85
CA LEU A 453 -23.65 14.96 -26.22
C LEU A 453 -22.60 13.92 -25.82
N ALA A 454 -21.47 13.88 -26.53
CA ALA A 454 -20.36 12.98 -26.25
C ALA A 454 -19.41 13.48 -25.14
N ARG A 455 -19.62 14.69 -24.59
CA ARG A 455 -18.75 15.22 -23.53
C ARG A 455 -18.95 14.50 -22.21
N ASN A 456 -17.91 14.51 -21.37
CA ASN A 456 -18.00 13.94 -20.03
C ASN A 456 -19.03 14.71 -19.18
N PRO A 457 -19.94 14.01 -18.48
CA PRO A 457 -20.91 14.64 -17.59
C PRO A 457 -20.26 15.55 -16.53
N GLY A 458 -19.07 15.16 -16.06
CA GLY A 458 -18.28 15.94 -15.12
C GLY A 458 -17.78 17.29 -15.66
N ASP A 459 -17.47 17.36 -16.96
CA ASP A 459 -17.10 18.62 -17.64
C ASP A 459 -18.33 19.52 -17.77
N LEU A 460 -19.47 18.95 -18.15
CA LEU A 460 -20.75 19.68 -18.22
C LEU A 460 -21.16 20.24 -16.85
N PHE A 461 -21.03 19.43 -15.80
CA PHE A 461 -21.29 19.85 -14.44
C PHE A 461 -20.39 21.03 -14.01
N TRP A 462 -19.11 21.01 -14.40
CA TRP A 462 -18.19 22.12 -14.12
C TRP A 462 -18.69 23.44 -14.72
N TRP A 463 -19.01 23.42 -16.02
CA TRP A 463 -19.45 24.61 -16.76
C TRP A 463 -20.80 25.14 -16.28
N ILE A 464 -21.76 24.25 -15.99
CA ILE A 464 -23.05 24.67 -15.42
C ILE A 464 -22.83 25.33 -14.05
N SER A 465 -21.93 24.78 -13.23
CA SER A 465 -21.69 25.29 -11.88
C SER A 465 -20.93 26.62 -11.88
N HIS A 466 -19.90 26.76 -12.71
CA HIS A 466 -18.95 27.88 -12.65
C HIS A 466 -19.06 28.87 -13.81
N GLY A 467 -19.88 28.58 -14.81
CA GLY A 467 -19.97 29.34 -16.06
C GLY A 467 -18.85 29.00 -17.05
N MET A 468 -18.85 29.69 -18.19
CA MET A 468 -17.84 29.54 -19.25
C MET A 468 -17.60 30.84 -20.02
N ASP A 469 -16.51 30.87 -20.78
CA ASP A 469 -16.11 31.92 -21.72
C ASP A 469 -16.14 33.34 -21.13
N GLU A 470 -15.36 33.57 -20.08
CA GLU A 470 -15.21 34.88 -19.41
C GLU A 470 -16.54 35.52 -18.96
N GLY A 471 -17.54 34.68 -18.64
CA GLY A 471 -18.84 35.12 -18.14
C GLY A 471 -19.93 35.22 -19.20
N ALA A 472 -19.68 34.75 -20.44
CA ALA A 472 -20.71 34.65 -21.46
C ALA A 472 -21.86 33.71 -21.06
N MET A 473 -21.55 32.67 -20.28
CA MET A 473 -22.52 31.86 -19.56
C MET A 473 -22.28 32.01 -18.05
N PRO A 474 -23.30 32.38 -17.25
CA PRO A 474 -23.16 32.45 -15.80
C PRO A 474 -23.07 31.06 -15.17
N GLY A 475 -22.52 30.98 -13.96
CA GLY A 475 -22.58 29.79 -13.13
C GLY A 475 -23.90 29.68 -12.37
N PHE A 476 -24.34 28.46 -12.10
CA PHE A 476 -25.63 28.13 -11.47
C PHE A 476 -25.49 27.30 -10.17
N ALA A 477 -24.28 27.22 -9.59
CA ALA A 477 -24.02 26.49 -8.35
C ALA A 477 -24.17 27.34 -7.08
#